data_AF-A0A800DFS4-F1
#
_entry.id   AF-A0A800DFS4-F1
#
_cell.length_a   1.000
_cell.length_b   1.000
_cell.length_c   1.000
_cell.angle_alpha   90.00
_cell.angle_beta   90.00
_cell.angle_gamma   90.00
#
_symmetry.space_group_name_H-M   'P 1'
#
loop_
_entity.id
_entity.type
_entity.pdbx_description
1 polymer ?
#
loop_
_entity_poly.entity_id
_entity_poly.type
_entity_poly.pdbx_seq_one_letter_code
_entity_poly.pdbx_strand_id
1 'polypeptide(L)'
;SIEAKIYTPGYHTHDLARAWGLKPPPLKPLIRSLRERGYNALRAHWDPYIVKTDAPFEVLREVVSSVTEPAPKASDDQDPCQRGAP
;
A
#
# COMPACT_ATOMS: atom_id res chain seq x y z
N SER A 1 -19.60 12.81 -12.43
CA SER A 1 -18.47 12.33 -11.62
C SER A 1 -18.59 10.85 -11.34
N ILE A 2 -17.63 10.05 -11.80
CA ILE A 2 -17.62 8.57 -11.74
C ILE A 2 -17.45 8.05 -10.29
N GLU A 3 -17.01 8.91 -9.39
CA GLU A 3 -16.73 8.60 -7.98
C GLU A 3 -17.97 8.30 -7.12
N ALA A 4 -19.16 8.70 -7.58
CA ALA A 4 -20.40 8.59 -6.80
C ALA A 4 -20.91 7.14 -6.64
N LYS A 5 -20.35 6.17 -7.39
CA LYS A 5 -20.77 4.77 -7.33
C LYS A 5 -20.12 3.97 -6.19
N ILE A 6 -19.02 4.46 -5.62
CA ILE A 6 -18.32 3.78 -4.51
C ILE A 6 -18.62 4.55 -3.21
N TYR A 7 -19.53 4.02 -2.40
CA TYR A 7 -19.94 4.60 -1.11
C TYR A 7 -18.96 4.28 0.03
N THR A 8 -17.94 3.45 -0.23
CA THR A 8 -16.95 3.04 0.76
C THR A 8 -16.00 4.19 1.12
N PRO A 9 -15.69 4.42 2.42
CA PRO A 9 -14.59 5.31 2.80
C PRO A 9 -13.29 4.82 2.13
N GLY A 10 -12.54 5.76 1.56
CA GLY A 10 -11.31 5.44 0.84
C GLY A 10 -10.18 5.05 1.79
N TYR A 11 -9.29 4.17 1.34
CA TYR A 11 -8.11 3.76 2.07
C TYR A 11 -6.89 4.60 1.66
N HIS A 12 -6.16 5.13 2.65
CA HIS A 12 -4.91 5.84 2.42
C HIS A 12 -3.77 4.83 2.23
N THR A 13 -3.30 4.69 0.99
CA THR A 13 -2.32 3.65 0.61
C THR A 13 -0.98 3.81 1.31
N HIS A 14 -0.58 5.05 1.63
CA HIS A 14 0.67 5.35 2.31
C HIS A 14 0.64 4.89 3.77
N ASP A 15 -0.51 5.05 4.44
CA ASP A 15 -0.68 4.62 5.84
C ASP A 15 -0.79 3.10 5.92
N LEU A 16 -1.50 2.48 4.97
CA LEU A 16 -1.54 1.03 4.85
C LEU A 16 -0.16 0.43 4.62
N ALA A 17 0.63 1.00 3.70
CA ALA A 17 1.99 0.56 3.44
C ALA A 17 2.85 0.68 4.70
N ARG A 18 2.81 1.82 5.39
CA ARG A 18 3.54 2.03 6.65
C ARG A 18 3.12 1.04 7.73
N ALA A 19 1.82 0.81 7.90
CA ALA A 19 1.29 -0.15 8.87
C ALA A 19 1.72 -1.59 8.57
N TRP A 20 2.00 -1.91 7.30
CA TRP A 20 2.43 -3.24 6.86
C TRP A 20 3.95 -3.36 6.64
N GLY A 21 4.74 -2.32 6.91
CA GLY A 21 6.19 -2.34 6.67
C GLY A 21 6.54 -2.46 5.18
N LEU A 22 5.66 -2.00 4.31
CA LEU A 22 5.83 -2.00 2.86
C LEU A 22 6.21 -0.59 2.39
N LYS A 23 6.84 -0.51 1.21
CA LYS A 23 6.97 0.78 0.53
C LYS A 23 5.57 1.27 0.08
N PRO A 24 5.37 2.57 -0.11
CA PRO A 24 4.12 3.06 -0.67
C PRO A 24 3.91 2.50 -2.09
N PRO A 25 2.84 1.73 -2.34
CA PRO A 25 2.62 1.15 -3.66
C PRO A 25 2.23 2.24 -4.66
N PRO A 26 2.66 2.12 -5.92
CA PRO A 26 2.13 2.98 -6.98
C PRO A 26 0.62 2.70 -7.16
N LEU A 27 -0.21 3.75 -7.08
CA LEU A 27 -1.67 3.60 -7.13
C LEU A 27 -2.17 3.02 -8.46
N LYS A 28 -1.54 3.36 -9.59
CA LYS A 28 -1.96 2.89 -10.91
C LYS A 28 -1.94 1.36 -11.00
N PRO A 29 -0.80 0.68 -10.71
CA PRO A 29 -0.75 -0.78 -10.59
C PRO A 29 -1.74 -1.34 -9.57
N LEU A 30 -1.86 -0.74 -8.38
CA LEU A 30 -2.79 -1.20 -7.35
C LEU A 30 -4.24 -1.22 -7.84
N ILE A 31 -4.70 -0.11 -8.42
CA ILE A 31 -6.06 0.02 -8.98
C ILE A 31 -6.27 -0.97 -10.11
N ARG A 32 -5.27 -1.13 -10.99
CA ARG A 32 -5.33 -2.08 -12.10
C ARG A 32 -5.49 -3.51 -11.60
N SER A 33 -4.67 -3.95 -10.64
CA SER A 33 -4.74 -5.30 -10.08
C SER A 33 -6.06 -5.56 -9.34
N LEU A 34 -6.63 -4.57 -8.65
CA LEU A 34 -7.96 -4.70 -8.04
C LEU A 34 -9.05 -4.88 -9.10
N ARG A 35 -8.99 -4.13 -10.21
CA ARG A 35 -9.92 -4.25 -11.33
C ARG A 35 -9.79 -5.57 -12.08
N GLU A 36 -8.57 -6.06 -12.27
CA GLU A 36 -8.31 -7.38 -12.87
C GLU A 36 -8.92 -8.52 -12.04
N ARG A 37 -9.02 -8.35 -10.73
CA ARG A 37 -9.73 -9.28 -9.81
C ARG A 37 -11.25 -9.10 -9.79
N GLY A 38 -11.80 -8.18 -10.58
CA GLY A 38 -13.24 -7.92 -10.68
C GLY A 38 -13.79 -6.91 -9.66
N TYR A 39 -12.93 -6.27 -8.87
CA TYR A 39 -13.34 -5.25 -7.90
C TYR A 39 -13.37 -3.86 -8.52
N ASN A 40 -14.29 -3.02 -8.04
CA ASN A 40 -14.29 -1.61 -8.38
C ASN A 40 -13.19 -0.91 -7.59
N ALA A 41 -12.27 -0.25 -8.29
CA ALA A 41 -11.22 0.56 -7.68
C ALA A 41 -11.09 1.90 -8.40
N LEU A 42 -11.07 2.98 -7.61
CA LEU A 42 -10.92 4.37 -8.09
C LEU A 42 -9.97 5.13 -7.17
N ARG A 43 -9.19 6.04 -7.75
CA ARG A 43 -8.46 7.05 -6.98
C ARG A 43 -9.42 8.15 -6.54
N ALA A 44 -9.27 8.67 -5.34
CA ALA A 44 -9.97 9.88 -4.93
C ALA A 44 -9.45 11.11 -5.70
N HIS A 45 -10.32 12.00 -6.17
CA HIS A 45 -9.88 13.24 -6.83
C HIS A 45 -9.19 14.21 -5.87
N TRP A 46 -9.59 14.19 -4.60
CA TRP A 46 -9.14 15.14 -3.57
C TRP A 46 -7.83 14.72 -2.90
N ASP A 47 -7.44 13.44 -3.00
CA ASP A 47 -6.18 12.94 -2.46
C ASP A 47 -5.57 11.90 -3.43
N PRO A 48 -4.35 12.15 -3.94
CA PRO A 48 -3.69 11.25 -4.88
C PRO A 48 -3.24 9.92 -4.26
N TYR A 49 -3.27 9.76 -2.94
CA TYR A 49 -2.87 8.57 -2.19
C TYR A 49 -4.05 7.72 -1.70
N ILE A 50 -5.28 8.22 -1.87
CA ILE A 50 -6.48 7.51 -1.43
C ILE A 50 -7.08 6.69 -2.56
N VAL A 51 -7.37 5.42 -2.25
CA VAL A 51 -8.07 4.49 -3.13
C VAL A 51 -9.43 4.12 -2.54
N LYS A 52 -10.48 4.27 -3.33
CA LYS A 52 -11.82 3.78 -3.01
C LYS A 52 -12.01 2.43 -3.69
N THR A 53 -12.36 1.42 -2.92
CA THR A 53 -12.63 0.08 -3.45
C THR A 53 -13.76 -0.62 -2.71
N ASP A 54 -14.45 -1.52 -3.40
CA ASP A 54 -15.40 -2.47 -2.82
C ASP A 54 -14.72 -3.80 -2.42
N ALA A 55 -13.41 -3.94 -2.67
CA ALA A 55 -12.66 -5.10 -2.25
C ALA A 55 -12.60 -5.20 -0.72
N PRO A 56 -12.73 -6.41 -0.16
CA PRO A 56 -12.53 -6.62 1.27
C PRO A 56 -11.08 -6.33 1.66
N PHE A 57 -10.87 -5.98 2.92
CA PHE A 57 -9.57 -5.56 3.45
C PHE A 57 -8.45 -6.60 3.22
N GLU A 58 -8.79 -7.88 3.33
CA GLU A 58 -7.86 -9.00 3.09
C GLU A 58 -7.32 -9.00 1.65
N VAL A 59 -8.21 -8.85 0.67
CA VAL A 59 -7.84 -8.77 -0.75
C VAL A 59 -7.01 -7.51 -1.02
N LEU A 60 -7.36 -6.38 -0.40
CA LEU A 60 -6.56 -5.16 -0.53
C LEU A 60 -5.12 -5.37 -0.04
N ARG A 61 -4.96 -6.02 1.12
CA ARG A 61 -3.64 -6.34 1.68
C ARG A 61 -2.84 -7.25 0.76
N GLU A 62 -3.45 -8.32 0.26
CA GLU A 62 -2.79 -9.22 -0.70
C GLU A 62 -2.32 -8.46 -1.94
N VAL A 63 -3.18 -7.64 -2.54
CA VAL A 63 -2.83 -6.91 -3.76
C VAL A 63 -1.70 -5.91 -3.47
N VAL A 64 -1.78 -5.14 -2.37
CA VAL A 64 -0.72 -4.22 -1.99
C VAL A 64 0.62 -4.94 -1.79
N SER A 65 0.61 -6.10 -1.13
CA SER A 65 1.82 -6.91 -0.96
C SER A 65 2.36 -7.52 -2.25
N SER A 66 1.50 -7.74 -3.25
CA SER A 66 1.92 -8.27 -4.56
C SER A 66 2.51 -7.20 -5.50
N VAL A 67 2.07 -5.95 -5.33
CA VAL A 67 2.47 -4.80 -6.16
C VAL A 67 3.72 -4.11 -5.61
N THR A 68 4.14 -4.42 -4.38
CA THR A 68 5.25 -3.76 -3.72
C THR A 68 6.16 -4.74 -3.01
N GLU A 69 7.46 -4.50 -3.17
CA GLU A 69 8.48 -5.19 -2.41
C GLU A 69 8.42 -4.81 -0.92
N PRO A 70 8.72 -5.74 0.00
CA PRO A 70 8.88 -5.39 1.40
C PRO A 70 9.88 -4.26 1.53
N ALA A 71 9.58 -3.26 2.38
CA ALA A 71 10.57 -2.23 2.66
C ALA A 71 11.82 -2.93 3.19
N PRO A 72 13.05 -2.47 2.82
CA PRO A 72 14.24 -2.97 3.47
C PRO A 72 13.99 -2.79 4.97
N LYS A 73 13.94 -3.91 5.70
CA LYS A 73 13.91 -3.83 7.16
C LYS A 73 15.06 -2.92 7.50
N ALA A 74 14.78 -1.86 8.26
CA ALA A 74 15.84 -1.01 8.81
C ALA A 74 16.88 -2.00 9.33
N SER A 75 18.03 -2.00 8.64
CA SER A 75 19.14 -2.89 8.90
C SER A 75 19.32 -2.88 10.41
N ASP A 76 19.37 -4.08 11.00
CA ASP A 76 19.92 -4.26 12.34
C ASP A 76 21.07 -3.26 12.50
N ASP A 77 20.87 -2.34 13.44
CA ASP A 77 21.87 -1.40 13.92
C ASP A 77 23.12 -2.26 14.16
N GLN A 78 24.11 -2.17 13.26
CA GLN A 78 25.40 -2.77 13.53
C GLN A 78 25.93 -2.05 14.76
N ASP A 79 25.74 -2.70 15.90
CA ASP A 79 26.25 -2.29 17.20
C ASP A 79 27.69 -1.79 17.04
N PRO A 80 27.95 -0.49 17.21
CA PRO A 80 29.27 0.07 16.93
C PRO A 80 30.35 -0.37 17.94
N CYS A 81 30.06 -1.24 18.92
CA CYS A 81 31.03 -1.68 19.93
C CYS A 81 31.98 -2.81 19.48
N GLN A 82 31.78 -3.46 18.33
CA GLN A 82 32.61 -4.61 17.93
C GLN A 82 33.97 -4.26 17.28
N ARG A 83 34.42 -2.99 17.35
CA ARG A 83 35.83 -2.67 17.03
C ARG A 83 36.69 -2.90 18.26
N GLY A 84 37.03 -4.17 18.46
CA GLY A 84 38.10 -4.60 19.34
C GLY A 84 39.38 -3.82 19.04
N ALA A 85 39.95 -3.24 20.10
CA ALA A 85 41.28 -2.69 20.12
C ALA A 85 42.32 -3.82 19.96
N PRO A 86 43.32 -3.69 19.07
CA PRO A 86 44.64 -4.27 19.28
C PRO A 86 45.53 -3.36 20.15
#